data_AF-A0A5C8T515-F1
#
_entry.id   AF-A0A5C8T515-F1
#
_cell.length_a   1.000
_cell.length_b   1.000
_cell.length_c   1.000
_cell.angle_alpha   90.00
_cell.angle_beta   90.00
_cell.angle_gamma   90.00
#
_symmetry.space_group_name_H-M   'P 1'
#
loop_
_entity.id
_entity.type
_entity.pdbx_description
1 polymer ?
#
loop_
_entity_poly.entity_id
_entity_poly.type
_entity_poly.pdbx_seq_one_letter_code
_entity_poly.pdbx_strand_id
1 'polypeptide(L)'
;PQPATLTCAAAEALARWTTEVQVAAERELKQPLAGIAIGTSYECRGQNHDVEAKLSEHAFANGVDVMSFTFAGRPAIAVGAMADGSAEGRFLDAARSRACGFFRTVLGPGSNAAHANHFHLDERERAAGRRLCQ
;
A
#
# COMPACT_ATOMS: atom_id res chain seq x y z
N PRO A 1 -8.32 16.99 -2.22
CA PRO A 1 -7.22 15.98 -2.30
C PRO A 1 -6.07 16.51 -3.17
N GLN A 2 -4.83 16.37 -2.72
CA GLN A 2 -3.66 16.61 -3.58
C GLN A 2 -3.44 15.38 -4.49
N PRO A 3 -3.08 15.57 -5.78
CA PRO A 3 -2.66 14.47 -6.63
C PRO A 3 -1.43 13.75 -6.07
N ALA A 4 -1.35 12.44 -6.26
CA ALA A 4 -0.14 11.68 -5.95
C ALA A 4 0.95 11.98 -7.00
N THR A 5 2.17 12.25 -6.55
CA THR A 5 3.33 12.40 -7.43
C THR A 5 4.06 11.07 -7.48
N LEU A 6 4.06 10.42 -8.64
CA LEU A 6 4.66 9.10 -8.84
C LEU A 6 5.43 9.03 -10.16
N THR A 7 6.45 8.17 -10.22
CA THR A 7 7.03 7.73 -11.50
C THR A 7 5.98 6.97 -12.32
N CYS A 8 6.13 6.92 -13.64
CA CYS A 8 5.19 6.17 -14.49
C CYS A 8 5.10 4.69 -14.09
N ALA A 9 6.23 4.06 -13.74
CA ALA A 9 6.25 2.66 -13.32
C ALA A 9 5.47 2.44 -12.02
N ALA A 10 5.68 3.28 -11.00
CA ALA A 10 4.94 3.19 -9.73
C ALA A 10 3.45 3.49 -9.91
N ALA A 11 3.09 4.47 -10.76
CA ALA A 11 1.70 4.78 -11.07
C ALA A 11 1.00 3.62 -11.81
N GLU A 12 1.67 2.97 -12.75
CA GLU A 12 1.15 1.79 -13.44
C GLU A 12 0.95 0.61 -12.48
N ALA A 13 1.93 0.34 -11.61
CA ALA A 13 1.83 -0.70 -10.58
C ALA A 13 0.64 -0.44 -9.64
N LEU A 14 0.46 0.81 -9.20
CA LEU A 14 -0.68 1.23 -8.36
C LEU A 14 -2.02 1.03 -9.07
N ALA A 15 -2.13 1.43 -10.34
CA ALA A 15 -3.35 1.29 -11.12
C ALA A 15 -3.72 -0.20 -11.33
N ARG A 16 -2.75 -1.05 -11.67
CA ARG A 16 -2.96 -2.50 -11.84
C ARG A 16 -3.28 -3.18 -10.51
N TRP A 17 -2.60 -2.83 -9.42
CA TRP A 17 -2.92 -3.39 -8.11
C TRP A 17 -4.32 -3.00 -7.65
N THR A 18 -4.79 -1.78 -7.97
CA THR A 18 -6.14 -1.32 -7.61
C THR A 18 -7.24 -2.24 -8.16
N THR A 19 -7.02 -2.89 -9.32
CA THR A 19 -8.00 -3.87 -9.84
C THR A 19 -8.09 -5.12 -8.96
N GLU A 20 -6.96 -5.58 -8.39
CA GLU A 20 -6.96 -6.69 -7.43
C GLU A 20 -7.61 -6.30 -6.10
N VAL A 21 -7.45 -5.04 -5.67
CA VAL A 21 -8.13 -4.50 -4.48
C VAL A 21 -9.65 -4.49 -4.70
N GLN A 22 -10.11 -4.08 -5.89
CA GLN A 22 -11.54 -4.12 -6.25
C GLN A 22 -12.11 -5.54 -6.17
N VAL A 23 -11.38 -6.55 -6.69
CA VAL A 23 -11.77 -7.96 -6.60
C VAL A 23 -11.82 -8.44 -5.14
N ALA A 24 -10.82 -8.06 -4.33
CA ALA A 24 -10.80 -8.41 -2.90
C ALA A 24 -11.97 -7.77 -2.14
N ALA A 25 -12.30 -6.51 -2.44
CA ALA A 25 -13.43 -5.80 -1.83
C ALA A 25 -14.77 -6.50 -2.13
N GLU A 26 -15.00 -6.87 -3.39
CA GLU A 26 -16.20 -7.61 -3.79
C GLU A 26 -16.27 -9.00 -3.14
N ARG A 27 -15.13 -9.69 -3.04
CA ARG A 27 -15.07 -11.04 -2.47
C ARG A 27 -15.34 -11.01 -0.96
N GLU A 28 -14.58 -10.22 -0.21
CA GLU A 28 -14.57 -10.26 1.25
C GLU A 28 -15.64 -9.38 1.88
N LEU A 29 -15.93 -8.22 1.28
CA LEU A 29 -16.80 -7.20 1.88
C LEU A 29 -18.17 -7.09 1.21
N LYS A 30 -18.35 -7.70 0.02
CA LYS A 30 -19.56 -7.55 -0.82
C LYS A 30 -19.89 -6.09 -1.16
N GLN A 31 -18.85 -5.27 -1.28
CA GLN A 31 -18.97 -3.83 -1.53
C GLN A 31 -17.95 -3.41 -2.59
N PRO A 32 -18.35 -2.57 -3.56
CA PRO A 32 -17.42 -2.07 -4.55
C PRO A 32 -16.46 -1.04 -3.93
N LEU A 33 -15.21 -1.06 -4.38
CA LEU A 33 -14.22 -0.05 -4.00
C LEU A 33 -14.62 1.29 -4.63
N ALA A 34 -14.63 2.35 -3.82
CA ALA A 34 -14.91 3.72 -4.28
C ALA A 34 -13.64 4.58 -4.35
N GLY A 35 -12.59 4.21 -3.60
CA GLY A 35 -11.35 4.96 -3.60
C GLY A 35 -10.30 4.40 -2.64
N ILE A 36 -9.09 4.94 -2.79
CA ILE A 36 -7.93 4.65 -1.96
C ILE A 36 -7.43 5.99 -1.41
N ALA A 37 -7.26 6.09 -0.10
CA ALA A 37 -6.65 7.25 0.52
C ALA A 37 -5.13 7.09 0.55
N ILE A 38 -4.44 7.97 -0.17
CA ILE A 38 -2.98 8.05 -0.18
C ILE A 38 -2.50 8.99 0.91
N GLY A 39 -1.50 8.56 1.68
CA GLY A 39 -0.78 9.37 2.65
C GLY A 39 0.37 10.12 1.97
N THR A 40 1.53 9.47 1.88
CA THR A 40 2.72 10.00 1.19
C THR A 40 2.88 9.33 -0.17
N SER A 41 3.26 10.12 -1.17
CA SER A 41 3.67 9.63 -2.51
C SER A 41 5.00 10.23 -2.97
N TYR A 42 5.30 11.44 -2.51
CA TYR A 42 6.60 12.06 -2.67
C TYR A 42 6.99 12.82 -1.41
N GLU A 43 8.19 12.53 -0.91
CA GLU A 43 8.81 13.24 0.20
C GLU A 43 10.32 12.98 0.18
N CYS A 44 11.12 14.04 0.02
CA CYS A 44 12.58 13.92 -0.03
C CYS A 44 13.14 13.70 1.38
N ARG A 45 13.22 12.44 1.82
CA ARG A 45 13.75 12.05 3.14
C ARG A 45 14.35 10.64 3.16
N GLY A 46 15.05 10.34 4.25
CA GLY A 46 15.49 8.98 4.58
C GLY A 46 14.35 8.03 4.93
N GLN A 47 14.62 6.73 4.84
CA GLN A 47 13.71 5.66 5.24
C GLN A 47 13.29 5.84 6.71
N ASN A 48 12.02 5.59 7.01
CA ASN A 48 11.46 5.73 8.37
C ASN A 48 11.69 7.13 9.02
N HIS A 49 11.93 8.17 8.21
CA HIS A 49 12.33 9.52 8.65
C HIS A 49 13.69 9.58 9.36
N ASP A 50 14.53 8.56 9.20
CA ASP A 50 15.90 8.54 9.71
C ASP A 50 16.85 9.20 8.70
N VAL A 51 17.50 10.30 9.10
CA VAL A 51 18.42 11.09 8.25
C VAL A 51 19.72 10.36 7.92
N GLU A 52 20.10 9.38 8.73
CA GLU A 52 21.30 8.56 8.52
C GLU A 52 20.99 7.30 7.68
N ALA A 53 19.72 6.99 7.47
CA ALA A 53 19.30 5.87 6.64
C ALA A 53 19.43 6.18 5.14
N LYS A 54 19.35 5.13 4.33
CA LYS A 54 19.21 5.28 2.87
C LYS A 54 17.97 6.11 2.58
N LEU A 55 18.00 6.86 1.46
CA LEU A 55 16.80 7.54 0.97
C LEU A 55 15.65 6.56 0.76
N SER A 56 14.45 6.99 1.15
CA SER A 56 13.20 6.27 0.90
C SER A 56 12.87 6.31 -0.59
N GLU A 57 12.09 5.34 -1.08
CA GLU A 57 11.55 5.40 -2.44
C GLU A 57 10.58 6.57 -2.64
N HIS A 58 9.99 7.09 -1.57
CA HIS A 58 9.23 8.36 -1.60
C HIS A 58 10.09 9.55 -2.07
N ALA A 59 11.40 9.54 -1.82
CA ALA A 59 12.30 10.61 -2.27
C ALA A 59 12.48 10.60 -3.80
N PHE A 60 12.11 9.50 -4.46
CA PHE A 60 12.19 9.33 -5.91
C PHE A 60 10.82 9.28 -6.57
N ALA A 61 9.74 9.60 -5.83
CA ALA A 61 8.35 9.39 -6.26
C ALA A 61 8.09 7.92 -6.71
N ASN A 62 8.86 6.98 -6.15
CA ASN A 62 8.89 5.58 -6.55
C ASN A 62 8.22 4.67 -5.50
N GLY A 63 7.56 5.29 -4.52
CA GLY A 63 6.81 4.62 -3.46
C GLY A 63 5.50 5.35 -3.16
N VAL A 64 4.57 4.65 -2.52
CA VAL A 64 3.26 5.17 -2.15
C VAL A 64 2.79 4.53 -0.83
N ASP A 65 2.28 5.36 0.07
CA ASP A 65 1.68 4.94 1.34
C ASP A 65 0.15 4.97 1.22
N VAL A 66 -0.49 3.81 1.39
CA VAL A 66 -1.95 3.66 1.36
C VAL A 66 -2.48 3.59 2.79
N MET A 67 -3.32 4.56 3.15
CA MET A 67 -3.82 4.74 4.52
C MET A 67 -5.18 4.07 4.75
N SER A 68 -6.07 4.09 3.75
CA SER A 68 -7.41 3.53 3.87
C SER A 68 -8.07 3.26 2.52
N PHE A 69 -9.14 2.48 2.57
CA PHE A 69 -9.98 2.15 1.43
C PHE A 69 -11.41 2.64 1.69
N THR A 70 -12.02 3.28 0.70
CA THR A 70 -13.41 3.74 0.75
C THR A 70 -14.29 2.89 -0.15
N PHE A 71 -15.57 2.80 0.18
CA PHE A 71 -16.52 1.93 -0.50
C PHE A 71 -17.85 2.66 -0.69
N ALA A 72 -18.63 2.28 -1.70
CA ALA A 72 -19.87 3.00 -2.02
C ALA A 72 -20.97 2.82 -0.97
N GLY A 73 -21.02 1.66 -0.30
CA GLY A 73 -22.13 1.27 0.58
C GLY A 73 -21.73 1.00 2.04
N ARG A 74 -20.50 1.33 2.45
CA ARG A 74 -20.03 1.09 3.84
C ARG A 74 -19.00 2.13 4.30
N PRO A 75 -18.78 2.26 5.62
CA PRO A 75 -17.68 3.06 6.15
C PRO A 75 -16.31 2.62 5.61
N ALA A 76 -15.40 3.59 5.54
CA ALA A 76 -14.02 3.36 5.13
C ALA A 76 -13.29 2.40 6.08
N ILE A 77 -12.35 1.65 5.54
CA ILE A 77 -11.46 0.76 6.30
C ILE A 77 -10.07 1.37 6.31
N ALA A 78 -9.61 1.80 7.47
CA ALA A 78 -8.22 2.21 7.67
C ALA A 78 -7.30 0.99 7.67
N VAL A 79 -6.10 1.14 7.12
CA VAL A 79 -5.08 0.10 7.22
C VAL A 79 -4.57 0.05 8.66
N GLY A 80 -4.53 -1.15 9.23
CA GLY A 80 -4.11 -1.35 10.62
C GLY A 80 -4.45 -2.75 11.12
N ALA A 81 -4.24 -2.96 12.42
CA ALA A 81 -4.66 -4.19 13.07
C ALA A 81 -6.19 -4.33 13.03
N MET A 82 -6.65 -5.52 12.67
CA MET A 82 -8.08 -5.87 12.63
C MET A 82 -8.36 -7.02 13.58
N ALA A 83 -9.63 -7.19 13.94
CA ALA A 83 -10.05 -8.36 14.71
C ALA A 83 -9.79 -9.64 13.91
N ASP A 84 -9.30 -10.69 14.59
CA ASP A 84 -8.99 -11.97 13.98
C ASP A 84 -10.23 -12.56 13.26
N GLY A 85 -10.04 -12.98 12.01
CA GLY A 85 -11.12 -13.55 11.21
C GLY A 85 -12.21 -12.55 10.76
N SER A 86 -12.03 -11.25 10.97
CA SER A 86 -12.92 -10.21 10.42
C SER A 86 -12.86 -10.17 8.88
N ALA A 87 -13.94 -9.69 8.25
CA ALA A 87 -13.96 -9.50 6.80
C ALA A 87 -13.00 -8.39 6.37
N GLU A 88 -12.88 -7.35 7.20
CA GLU A 88 -11.95 -6.23 7.05
C GLU A 88 -10.50 -6.71 7.10
N GLY A 89 -10.16 -7.57 8.07
CA GLY A 89 -8.84 -8.19 8.16
C GLY A 89 -8.50 -9.02 6.93
N ARG A 90 -9.41 -9.92 6.51
CA ARG A 90 -9.23 -10.71 5.28
C ARG A 90 -9.08 -9.84 4.03
N PHE A 91 -9.82 -8.75 3.94
CA PHE A 91 -9.70 -7.79 2.84
C PHE A 91 -8.32 -7.12 2.84
N LEU A 92 -7.85 -6.61 3.99
CA LEU A 92 -6.53 -5.98 4.09
C LEU A 92 -5.40 -6.97 3.81
N ASP A 93 -5.50 -8.20 4.31
CA ASP A 93 -4.53 -9.27 4.02
C ASP A 93 -4.48 -9.61 2.53
N ALA A 94 -5.65 -9.72 1.89
CA ALA A 94 -5.74 -9.96 0.46
C ALA A 94 -5.17 -8.79 -0.35
N ALA A 95 -5.54 -7.56 -0.01
CA ALA A 95 -5.03 -6.35 -0.67
C ALA A 95 -3.49 -6.27 -0.59
N ARG A 96 -2.91 -6.47 0.61
CA ARG A 96 -1.46 -6.49 0.80
C ARG A 96 -0.80 -7.64 0.04
N SER A 97 -1.32 -8.85 0.16
CA SER A 97 -0.75 -10.04 -0.50
C SER A 97 -0.73 -9.88 -2.02
N ARG A 98 -1.79 -9.32 -2.62
CA ARG A 98 -1.85 -9.06 -4.07
C ARG A 98 -0.89 -7.97 -4.53
N ALA A 99 -0.57 -7.00 -3.67
CA ALA A 99 0.40 -5.95 -3.99
C ALA A 99 1.78 -6.52 -4.38
N CYS A 100 2.16 -7.67 -3.83
CA CYS A 100 3.41 -8.36 -4.13
C CYS A 100 3.59 -8.77 -5.59
N GLY A 101 2.51 -8.88 -6.36
CA GLY A 101 2.59 -9.14 -7.79
C GLY A 101 3.02 -7.92 -8.62
N PHE A 102 2.81 -6.72 -8.07
CA PHE A 102 3.03 -5.45 -8.76
C PHE A 102 4.28 -4.76 -8.22
N PHE A 103 4.36 -4.60 -6.90
CA PHE A 103 5.45 -3.89 -6.23
C PHE A 103 6.63 -4.78 -5.83
N ARG A 104 7.81 -4.18 -5.76
CA ARG A 104 9.04 -4.84 -5.29
C ARG A 104 9.18 -4.80 -3.78
N THR A 105 8.59 -3.83 -3.13
CA THR A 105 8.46 -3.75 -1.67
C THR A 105 6.99 -3.60 -1.32
N VAL A 106 6.54 -4.44 -0.39
CA VAL A 106 5.23 -4.35 0.23
C VAL A 106 5.45 -4.54 1.71
N LEU A 107 5.18 -3.49 2.48
CA LEU A 107 5.19 -3.50 3.94
C LEU A 107 3.81 -3.09 4.43
N GLY A 108 3.40 -3.60 5.59
CA GLY A 108 2.14 -3.25 6.21
C GLY A 108 2.11 -3.60 7.69
N PRO A 109 0.90 -3.61 8.29
CA PRO A 109 0.73 -4.04 9.68
C PRO A 109 1.38 -5.41 9.92
N GLY A 110 2.24 -5.48 10.93
CA GLY A 110 3.03 -6.65 11.27
C GLY A 110 4.45 -6.70 10.68
N SER A 111 4.79 -5.86 9.68
CA SER A 111 6.16 -5.84 9.14
C SER A 111 7.16 -5.20 10.12
N ASN A 112 6.83 -4.03 10.66
CA ASN A 112 7.53 -3.34 11.75
C ASN A 112 6.68 -2.17 12.29
N ALA A 113 7.17 -1.49 13.33
CA ALA A 113 6.45 -0.40 14.00
C ALA A 113 6.14 0.80 13.07
N ALA A 114 7.02 1.11 12.12
CA ALA A 114 6.82 2.25 11.21
C ALA A 114 5.67 2.01 10.21
N HIS A 115 5.29 0.75 9.96
CA HIS A 115 4.28 0.37 8.95
C HIS A 115 3.00 -0.18 9.59
N ALA A 116 2.73 0.15 10.85
CA ALA A 116 1.61 -0.42 11.61
C ALA A 116 0.22 0.05 11.15
N ASN A 117 0.14 1.14 10.38
CA ASN A 117 -1.11 1.85 10.07
C ASN A 117 -1.26 2.25 8.59
N HIS A 118 -0.43 1.70 7.71
CA HIS A 118 -0.49 1.93 6.26
C HIS A 118 0.17 0.79 5.51
N PHE A 119 -0.09 0.69 4.20
CA PHE A 119 0.74 -0.12 3.32
C PHE A 119 1.78 0.77 2.66
N HIS A 120 3.06 0.41 2.78
CA HIS A 120 4.14 1.02 2.01
C HIS A 120 4.43 0.14 0.80
N LEU A 121 4.24 0.71 -0.39
CA LEU A 121 4.40 0.02 -1.67
C LEU A 121 5.45 0.74 -2.49
N ASP A 122 6.51 0.05 -2.91
CA ASP A 122 7.57 0.70 -3.70
C ASP A 122 8.22 -0.22 -4.77
N GLU A 123 8.89 0.42 -5.72
CA GLU A 123 9.58 -0.21 -6.86
C GLU A 123 11.10 -0.31 -6.65
N ARG A 124 11.59 -0.37 -5.40
CA ARG A 124 13.03 -0.47 -5.12
C ARG A 124 13.65 -1.68 -5.80
N GLU A 125 14.64 -1.41 -6.63
CA GLU A 125 15.45 -2.46 -7.24
C GLU A 125 16.32 -3.16 -6.19
N ARG A 126 16.37 -4.48 -6.29
CA ARG A 126 17.19 -5.35 -5.44
C ARG A 126 17.93 -6.34 -6.32
N ALA A 127 19.08 -6.81 -5.81
CA ALA A 127 19.86 -7.84 -6.48
C ALA A 127 18.99 -9.05 -6.87
N ALA A 128 19.19 -9.54 -8.09
CA ALA A 128 18.44 -10.66 -8.68
C ALA A 128 16.90 -10.46 -8.75
N GLY A 129 16.41 -9.21 -8.74
CA GLY A 129 14.98 -8.92 -8.86
C GLY A 129 14.15 -9.36 -7.64
N ARG A 130 14.79 -9.60 -6.50
CA ARG A 130 14.12 -10.03 -5.27
C ARG A 130 13.05 -9.02 -4.83
N ARG A 131 11.88 -9.54 -4.43
CA ARG A 131 10.81 -8.76 -3.80
C ARG A 131 10.85 -8.90 -2.28
N LEU A 132 10.48 -7.84 -1.58
CA LEU A 132 10.28 -7.82 -0.14
C LEU A 132 8.78 -7.72 0.13
N CYS A 133 8.20 -8.77 0.70
CA CYS A 133 6.77 -8.86 0.97
C CYS A 133 6.56 -9.26 2.42
N GLN A 134 6.06 -8.33 3.23
CA GLN A 134 5.93 -8.48 4.69
C GLN A 134 4.63 -7.90 5.23
#